data_AF-A0A7V2LVH3-F1
#
_entry.id   AF-A0A7V2LVH3-F1
#
_cell.length_a   1.000
_cell.length_b   1.000
_cell.length_c   1.000
_cell.angle_alpha   90.00
_cell.angle_beta   90.00
_cell.angle_gamma   90.00
#
_symmetry.space_group_name_H-M   'P 1'
#
loop_
_entity.id
_entity.type
_entity.pdbx_description
1 polymer ?
#
loop_
_entity_poly.entity_id
_entity_poly.type
_entity_poly.pdbx_seq_one_letter_code
_entity_poly.pdbx_strand_id
1 'polypeptide(L)' 'MTPHDGLATVGDALLAHRARRVVVVAAQGRPLGLITDADLLARVAP' A
#
# COMPACT_ATOMS: atom_id res chain seq x y z
N MET A 1 2.80 -2.50 6.62
CA MET A 1 1.40 -2.13 6.32
C MET A 1 0.52 -3.34 6.50
N THR A 2 -0.67 -3.18 7.04
CA THR A 2 -1.64 -4.26 7.26
C THR A 2 -2.82 -4.15 6.28
N PRO A 3 -3.62 -5.21 6.08
CA PRO A 3 -4.80 -5.17 5.21
C PRO A 3 -5.91 -4.23 5.68
N HIS A 4 -5.84 -3.76 6.93
CA HIS A 4 -6.85 -2.88 7.52
C HIS A 4 -6.48 -1.39 7.36
N ASP A 5 -5.28 -1.08 6.86
CA ASP A 5 -4.87 0.29 6.57
C ASP A 5 -5.62 0.82 5.35
N GLY A 6 -6.09 2.08 5.42
CA GLY A 6 -6.80 2.73 4.32
C GLY A 6 -5.88 3.13 3.17
N LEU A 7 -6.43 3.33 1.97
CA LEU A 7 -5.67 3.73 0.77
C LEU A 7 -4.90 5.04 0.93
N ALA A 8 -5.42 5.99 1.71
CA ALA A 8 -4.71 7.23 2.03
C ALA A 8 -3.40 6.96 2.80
N THR A 9 -3.44 6.10 3.81
CA THR A 9 -2.27 5.67 4.57
C THR A 9 -1.23 4.98 3.67
N VAL A 10 -1.69 4.20 2.69
CA VAL A 10 -0.82 3.59 1.68
C VAL A 10 -0.10 4.66 0.86
N GLY A 11 -0.84 5.66 0.38
CA GLY A 11 -0.30 6.79 -0.39
C GLY A 11 0.73 7.58 0.41
N ASP A 12 0.42 7.92 1.66
CA ASP A 12 1.34 8.63 2.55
C ASP A 12 2.65 7.85 2.76
N ALA A 13 2.57 6.53 2.95
CA ALA A 13 3.75 5.68 3.12
C ALA A 13 4.62 5.64 1.86
N LEU A 14 4.03 5.53 0.68
CA LEU A 14 4.76 5.56 -0.59
C LEU A 14 5.51 6.90 -0.77
N LEU A 15 4.84 8.01 -0.48
CA LEU A 15 5.42 9.36 -0.58
C LEU A 15 6.54 9.58 0.44
N ALA A 16 6.30 9.25 1.72
CA ALA A 16 7.26 9.44 2.80
C ALA A 16 8.58 8.69 2.56
N HIS A 17 8.50 7.50 1.97
CA HIS A 17 9.67 6.65 1.73
C HIS A 17 10.21 6.73 0.29
N ARG A 18 9.64 7.59 -0.57
CA ARG A 18 9.92 7.63 -2.02
C ARG A 18 9.87 6.23 -2.66
N ALA A 19 8.97 5.39 -2.15
CA ALA A 19 8.80 4.02 -2.57
C ALA A 19 7.72 3.93 -3.64
N ARG A 20 7.83 2.95 -4.55
CA ARG A 20 6.81 2.66 -5.57
C ARG A 20 5.87 1.52 -5.18
N ARG A 21 6.16 0.85 -4.08
CA ARG A 21 5.40 -0.31 -3.62
C ARG A 21 5.52 -0.47 -2.11
N VAL A 22 4.53 -1.13 -1.52
CA VAL A 22 4.51 -1.55 -0.12
C VAL A 22 4.07 -2.99 -0.01
N VAL A 23 4.66 -3.71 0.95
CA VAL A 23 4.25 -5.07 1.28
C VAL A 23 3.18 -5.01 2.35
N VAL A 24 2.05 -5.65 2.07
CA VAL A 24 0.98 -5.88 3.03
C VAL A 24 1.31 -7.15 3.80
N VAL A 25 1.35 -7.06 5.12
CA VAL A 25 1.63 -8.19 6.01
C VAL A 25 0.45 -8.46 6.92
N ALA A 26 0.22 -9.73 7.23
CA ALA A 26 -0.72 -10.16 8.26
C ALA A 26 -0.18 -9.81 9.65
N ALA A 27 -0.98 -10.12 10.67
CA ALA A 27 -0.44 -10.27 12.02
C ALA A 27 0.77 -11.25 11.99
N GLN A 28 1.75 -11.01 12.88
CA GLN A 28 3.00 -11.77 12.95
C GLN A 28 3.95 -11.62 11.73
N GLY A 29 3.73 -10.63 10.85
CA GLY A 29 4.70 -10.24 9.81
C GLY A 29 4.70 -11.13 8.56
N ARG A 30 3.75 -12.06 8.43
CA ARG A 30 3.62 -12.90 7.23
C ARG A 30 3.15 -12.06 6.03
N PRO A 31 3.87 -12.06 4.88
CA PRO A 31 3.43 -11.33 3.69
C PRO A 31 2.09 -11.86 3.17
N LEU A 32 1.19 -10.94 2.83
CA LEU A 32 -0.12 -11.23 2.24
C LEU A 32 -0.21 -10.74 0.79
N GLY A 33 0.47 -9.65 0.46
CA GLY A 33 0.40 -9.08 -0.89
C GLY A 33 1.25 -7.84 -1.06
N LEU A 34 1.14 -7.26 -2.26
CA LEU A 34 1.85 -6.06 -2.68
C LEU A 34 0.83 -5.03 -3.16
N ILE A 35 1.05 -3.77 -2.81
CA ILE A 35 0.34 -2.63 -3.40
C ILE A 35 1.37 -1.69 -4.02
N THR A 36 1.11 -1.26 -5.24
CA THR A 36 1.92 -0.32 -6.02
C THR A 36 1.22 1.02 -6.18
N ASP A 37 1.97 2.04 -6.59
CA ASP A 37 1.42 3.33 -7.01
C ASP A 37 0.40 3.19 -8.16
N ALA A 38 0.63 2.28 -9.10
CA ALA A 38 -0.31 1.96 -10.18
C ALA A 38 -1.66 1.42 -9.65
N ASP A 39 -1.64 0.59 -8.60
CA ASP A 39 -2.87 0.07 -7.97
C ASP A 39 -3.71 1.19 -7.34
N LEU A 40 -3.04 2.21 -6.78
CA LEU A 40 -3.72 3.38 -6.22
C LEU A 40 -4.32 4.25 -7.33
N LEU A 41 -3.55 4.50 -8.40
CA LEU A 41 -4.01 5.28 -9.56
C LEU A 41 -5.23 4.64 -10.22
N ALA A 42 -5.23 3.31 -10.37
CA ALA A 42 -6.36 2.58 -10.95
C ALA A 42 -7.67 2.70 -10.15
N ARG A 43 -7.60 3.10 -8.86
CA ARG A 43 -8.79 3.26 -7.99
C ARG A 43 -9.34 4.67 -7.96
N VAL A 44 -8.59 5.66 -8.44
CA VAL A 44 -9.00 7.07 -8.50
C VAL A 44 -9.19 7.57 -9.92
N ALA A 45 -8.75 6.80 -10.91
CA ALA A 45 -9.03 7.05 -12.32
C ALA A 45 -10.55 6.94 -12.60
N PRO A 46 -11.09 7.81 -13.48
CA PRO A 46 -12.52 7.81 -13.85
C PRO A 46 -12.96 6.56 -14.60
#